data_AF-A0A812NGT2-F1
#
_entry.id   AF-A0A812NGT2-F1
#
_cell.length_a   1.000
_cell.length_b   1.000
_cell.length_c   1.000
_cell.angle_alpha   90.00
_cell.angle_beta   90.00
_cell.angle_gamma   90.00
#
_symmetry.space_group_name_H-M   'P 1'
#
loop_
_entity.id
_entity.type
_entity.pdbx_description
1 polymer ?
#
loop_
_entity_poly.entity_id
_entity_poly.type
_entity_poly.pdbx_seq_one_letter_code
_entity_poly.pdbx_strand_id
1 'polypeptide(L)'
;MDDEEVLIEEVPREAPSSADAKMVEGAPEEGGPAEEAEADDAENGEEEDTRSASDKALDAIEAEKKKLNALEQLETALLWKAEGNDFFKKGELFKAADCYYHAIVFARDLTKNPDHYPEIKHTQFERGKAQEMCESVFTNLALVQLKYGNSLDKESAERPKVFREGIKSASEALKMNSNNAKALFRRAAINAVLAKDAANSEAQALCAESKADLMKVIEEKDLLGDGSVRKQQVSAGDGGKWLNEDWLNWKAGTKCVVHLAVHIAGSFIKGRSEPTPAYVSFILGDPDMHEGVNVAVKSMTKGEVANFTFTSQRLSASSSLTKLLPKVQGDSCSWRIEFQKFVTWEDLDRNGERQGWVEVRLAILGLGLVTFGQERKASNYYRNLQAVPLPKSTLKCSKLHSYCQGRQDPPKYEAAWLGLWGLVCPLGWCGLSGS
;
A
#
# COMPACT_ATOMS: atom_id res chain seq x y z
N MET A 1 -30.54 -22.65 32.80
CA MET A 1 -29.25 -22.02 32.44
C MET A 1 -29.54 -20.56 32.59
N ASP A 2 -29.28 -20.08 33.80
CA ASP A 2 -29.67 -18.75 34.24
C ASP A 2 -28.66 -17.76 33.67
N ASP A 3 -29.16 -16.79 32.91
CA ASP A 3 -28.38 -15.69 32.35
C ASP A 3 -28.02 -14.74 33.49
N GLU A 4 -26.82 -14.91 34.05
CA GLU A 4 -26.25 -13.91 34.95
C GLU A 4 -25.82 -12.69 34.13
N GLU A 5 -26.65 -11.64 34.17
CA GLU A 5 -26.29 -10.28 33.77
C GLU A 5 -25.11 -9.80 34.62
N VAL A 6 -23.92 -9.77 34.02
CA VAL A 6 -22.75 -9.11 34.59
C VAL A 6 -22.97 -7.59 34.53
N LEU A 7 -23.49 -7.03 35.62
CA LEU A 7 -23.53 -5.60 35.90
C LEU A 7 -22.10 -5.07 36.03
N ILE A 8 -21.62 -4.37 35.01
CA ILE A 8 -20.38 -3.60 35.09
C ILE A 8 -20.72 -2.30 35.83
N GLU A 9 -20.34 -2.24 37.10
CA GLU A 9 -20.47 -1.05 37.95
C GLU A 9 -19.52 0.04 37.42
N GLU A 10 -20.07 1.15 36.93
CA GLU A 10 -19.29 2.31 36.50
C GLU A 10 -18.67 2.99 37.73
N VAL A 11 -17.35 2.85 37.89
CA VAL A 11 -16.58 3.54 38.94
C VAL A 11 -16.52 5.04 38.60
N PRO A 12 -16.98 5.94 39.49
CA PRO A 12 -16.89 7.38 39.28
C PRO A 12 -15.43 7.82 39.18
N ARG A 13 -15.09 8.49 38.08
CA ARG A 13 -13.76 9.04 37.84
C ARG A 13 -13.65 10.40 38.55
N GLU A 14 -13.14 10.41 39.77
CA GLU A 14 -12.81 11.66 40.47
C GLU A 14 -11.68 12.39 39.74
N ALA A 15 -11.91 13.68 39.44
CA ALA A 15 -10.93 14.56 38.85
C ALA A 15 -9.87 14.95 39.90
N PRO A 16 -8.57 14.90 39.61
CA PRO A 16 -7.55 15.39 40.54
C PRO A 16 -7.65 16.92 40.62
N SER A 17 -7.88 17.42 41.84
CA SER A 17 -7.83 18.84 42.14
C SER A 17 -6.38 19.33 42.07
N SER A 18 -6.19 20.41 41.32
CA SER A 18 -4.94 21.14 41.22
C SER A 18 -4.80 22.08 42.43
N ALA A 19 -3.92 21.76 43.37
CA ALA A 19 -3.41 22.73 44.33
C ALA A 19 -1.99 22.32 44.80
N ASP A 20 -1.14 23.34 44.96
CA ASP A 20 0.17 23.34 45.63
C ASP A 20 1.41 22.92 44.85
N ALA A 21 1.85 23.80 43.94
CA ALA A 21 3.27 23.95 43.60
C ALA A 21 3.80 25.25 44.22
N LYS A 22 4.49 25.10 45.35
CA LYS A 22 5.10 26.17 46.13
C LYS A 22 6.37 26.65 45.44
N MET A 23 6.42 27.93 45.10
CA MET A 23 7.63 28.63 44.66
C MET A 23 8.70 28.58 45.76
N VAL A 24 9.92 28.20 45.39
CA VAL A 24 11.12 28.43 46.20
C VAL A 24 12.03 29.36 45.40
N GLU A 25 12.20 30.56 45.95
CA GLU A 25 13.04 31.63 45.45
C GLU A 25 14.53 31.38 45.74
N GLY A 26 15.35 31.68 44.73
CA GLY A 26 16.63 32.38 44.75
C GLY A 26 17.59 32.24 45.94
N ALA A 27 18.77 31.69 45.66
CA ALA A 27 20.02 32.01 46.37
C ALA A 27 21.08 32.49 45.35
N PRO A 28 21.92 33.49 45.69
CA PRO A 28 22.82 34.15 44.73
C PRO A 28 24.14 33.38 44.53
N GLU A 29 24.61 33.35 43.28
CA GLU A 29 25.97 32.99 42.92
C GLU A 29 26.91 34.20 43.13
N GLU A 30 27.90 34.03 44.01
CA GLU A 30 29.11 34.85 44.06
C GLU A 30 30.34 33.92 44.03
N GLY A 31 31.34 34.28 43.22
CA GLY A 31 32.74 33.90 43.44
C GLY A 31 33.39 33.03 42.37
N GLY A 32 34.06 33.65 41.39
CA GLY A 32 35.15 33.02 40.62
C GLY A 32 36.48 33.02 41.38
N PRO A 33 37.63 33.02 40.68
CA PRO A 33 38.25 31.90 39.99
C PRO A 33 39.55 31.44 40.71
N ALA A 34 39.92 30.17 40.59
CA ALA A 34 41.26 29.69 40.94
C ALA A 34 41.78 28.79 39.82
N GLU A 35 42.70 29.36 39.07
CA GLU A 35 43.47 28.77 37.98
C GLU A 35 44.66 28.04 38.63
N GLU A 36 44.53 26.73 38.84
CA GLU A 36 45.66 25.87 39.21
C GLU A 36 46.01 24.99 38.00
N ALA A 37 47.15 25.33 37.39
CA ALA A 37 47.79 24.55 36.36
C ALA A 37 48.49 23.35 37.01
N GLU A 38 47.81 22.22 37.08
CA GLU A 38 48.46 20.93 37.35
C GLU A 38 48.99 20.33 36.04
N ALA A 39 50.23 19.86 36.11
CA ALA A 39 50.93 19.20 35.02
C ALA A 39 50.45 17.75 34.94
N ASP A 40 49.64 17.45 33.91
CA ASP A 40 49.19 16.10 33.59
C ASP A 40 50.35 15.25 33.05
N ASP A 41 50.87 14.37 33.92
CA ASP A 41 51.60 13.18 33.51
C ASP A 41 50.65 12.25 32.76
N ALA A 42 50.72 12.29 31.43
CA ALA A 42 49.98 11.43 30.52
C ALA A 42 50.48 9.98 30.61
N GLU A 43 50.12 9.27 31.68
CA GLU A 43 50.03 7.81 31.66
C GLU A 43 48.93 7.43 30.67
N ASN A 44 49.36 7.09 29.46
CA ASN A 44 48.54 6.58 28.37
C ASN A 44 48.03 5.18 28.73
N GLY A 45 47.13 5.11 29.71
CA GLY A 45 46.40 3.90 30.08
C GLY A 45 45.43 3.57 28.96
N GLU A 46 45.69 2.47 28.26
CA GLU A 46 44.71 1.86 27.35
C GLU A 46 43.51 1.42 28.20
N GLU A 47 42.53 2.30 28.41
CA GLU A 47 41.26 1.95 29.03
C GLU A 47 40.60 0.86 28.17
N GLU A 48 40.58 -0.35 28.72
CA GLU A 48 40.01 -1.53 28.06
C GLU A 48 38.52 -1.27 27.81
N ASP A 49 38.13 -1.08 26.54
CA ASP A 49 36.75 -0.76 26.16
C ASP A 49 35.80 -1.92 26.51
N THR A 50 35.16 -1.81 27.67
CA THR A 50 34.23 -2.81 28.25
C THR A 50 32.85 -2.83 27.58
N ARG A 51 32.62 -2.04 26.52
CA ARG A 51 31.34 -2.03 25.79
C ARG A 51 31.03 -3.37 25.13
N SER A 52 29.74 -3.67 25.01
CA SER A 52 29.28 -4.95 24.46
C SER A 52 29.68 -5.10 22.97
N ALA A 53 29.80 -6.33 22.49
CA ALA A 53 30.09 -6.58 21.07
C ALA A 53 29.02 -5.97 20.14
N SER A 54 27.78 -5.85 20.62
CA SER A 54 26.67 -5.21 19.88
C SER A 54 26.91 -3.70 19.73
N ASP A 55 27.40 -3.03 20.76
CA ASP A 55 27.66 -1.58 20.72
C ASP A 55 28.83 -1.28 19.77
N LYS A 56 29.89 -2.09 19.84
CA LYS A 56 31.03 -1.99 18.92
C LYS A 56 30.63 -2.23 17.45
N ALA A 57 29.68 -3.14 17.21
CA ALA A 57 29.13 -3.36 15.87
C ALA A 57 28.32 -2.15 15.38
N LEU A 58 27.49 -1.54 16.25
CA LEU A 58 26.74 -0.32 15.92
C LEU A 58 27.67 0.86 15.58
N ASP A 59 28.74 1.05 16.35
CA ASP A 59 29.74 2.09 16.07
C ASP A 59 30.41 1.90 14.70
N ALA A 60 30.73 0.66 14.33
CA ALA A 60 31.32 0.35 13.04
C ALA A 60 30.37 0.70 11.88
N ILE A 61 29.08 0.41 12.04
CA ILE A 61 28.05 0.74 11.05
C ILE A 61 27.87 2.25 10.94
N GLU A 62 27.86 2.97 12.07
CA GLU A 62 27.79 4.43 12.05
C GLU A 62 29.02 5.06 11.39
N ALA A 63 30.20 4.49 11.59
CA ALA A 63 31.43 4.92 10.93
C ALA A 63 31.40 4.64 9.41
N GLU A 64 30.82 3.53 8.97
CA GLU A 64 30.61 3.21 7.56
C GLU A 64 29.62 4.19 6.92
N LYS A 65 28.47 4.41 7.57
CA LYS A 65 27.42 5.34 7.12
C LYS A 65 27.96 6.74 6.84
N LYS A 66 28.85 7.26 7.69
CA LYS A 66 29.48 8.60 7.53
C LYS A 66 30.27 8.74 6.22
N LYS A 67 30.67 7.63 5.59
CA LYS A 67 31.43 7.63 4.32
C LYS A 67 30.53 7.64 3.08
N LEU A 68 29.24 7.35 3.23
CA LEU A 68 28.28 7.20 2.15
C LEU A 68 27.47 8.48 1.94
N ASN A 69 27.13 8.78 0.69
CA ASN A 69 26.17 9.83 0.39
C ASN A 69 24.71 9.40 0.69
N ALA A 70 23.76 10.33 0.66
CA ALA A 70 22.36 10.05 1.02
C ALA A 70 21.71 8.95 0.16
N LEU A 71 22.02 8.89 -1.14
CA LEU A 71 21.50 7.88 -2.05
C LEU A 71 22.10 6.50 -1.74
N GLU A 72 23.42 6.41 -1.53
CA GLU A 72 24.13 5.18 -1.16
C GLU A 72 23.65 4.64 0.20
N GLN A 73 23.41 5.51 1.17
CA GLN A 73 22.82 5.13 2.46
C GLN A 73 21.44 4.52 2.28
N LEU A 74 20.60 5.12 1.42
CA LEU A 74 19.26 4.62 1.14
C LEU A 74 19.27 3.26 0.40
N GLU A 75 20.16 3.09 -0.58
CA GLU A 75 20.35 1.82 -1.30
C GLU A 75 20.83 0.72 -0.35
N THR A 76 21.80 1.04 0.51
CA THR A 76 22.32 0.12 1.53
C THR A 76 21.21 -0.28 2.51
N ALA A 77 20.40 0.68 2.97
CA ALA A 77 19.27 0.40 3.84
C ALA A 77 18.21 -0.52 3.18
N LEU A 78 17.97 -0.35 1.88
CA LEU A 78 17.05 -1.21 1.12
C LEU A 78 17.56 -2.65 0.99
N LEU A 79 18.87 -2.83 0.81
CA LEU A 79 19.51 -4.16 0.80
C LEU A 79 19.35 -4.86 2.16
N TRP A 80 19.69 -4.18 3.25
CA TRP A 80 19.50 -4.70 4.61
C TRP A 80 18.04 -5.05 4.92
N LYS A 81 17.09 -4.20 4.49
CA LYS A 81 15.65 -4.49 4.60
C LYS A 81 15.27 -5.76 3.83
N ALA A 82 15.78 -5.93 2.61
CA ALA A 82 15.48 -7.10 1.78
C ALA A 82 16.02 -8.38 2.42
N GLU A 83 17.27 -8.36 2.90
CA GLU A 83 17.89 -9.47 3.61
C GLU A 83 17.14 -9.81 4.91
N GLY A 84 16.75 -8.79 5.69
CA GLY A 84 15.92 -8.97 6.88
C GLY A 84 14.57 -9.63 6.58
N ASN A 85 13.94 -9.30 5.45
CA ASN A 85 12.71 -9.97 5.01
C ASN A 85 12.96 -11.45 4.69
N ASP A 86 14.13 -11.79 4.13
CA ASP A 86 14.47 -13.16 3.78
C ASP A 86 14.80 -14.00 5.01
N PHE A 87 15.54 -13.46 5.99
CA PHE A 87 15.72 -14.12 7.29
C PHE A 87 14.39 -14.31 8.03
N PHE A 88 13.51 -13.31 7.97
CA PHE A 88 12.19 -13.42 8.59
C PHE A 88 11.35 -14.55 7.98
N LYS A 89 11.37 -14.71 6.66
CA LYS A 89 10.68 -15.83 5.97
C LYS A 89 11.24 -17.18 6.37
N LYS A 90 12.54 -17.27 6.65
CA LYS A 90 13.22 -18.49 7.14
C LYS A 90 12.98 -18.77 8.62
N GLY A 91 12.36 -17.84 9.35
CA GLY A 91 12.13 -17.96 10.80
C GLY A 91 13.34 -17.57 11.66
N GLU A 92 14.40 -17.01 11.05
CA GLU A 92 15.62 -16.58 11.74
C GLU A 92 15.41 -15.18 12.35
N LEU A 93 14.60 -15.10 13.41
CA LEU A 93 14.09 -13.83 13.96
C LEU A 93 15.18 -12.85 14.41
N PHE A 94 16.25 -13.34 15.05
CA PHE A 94 17.35 -12.47 15.53
C PHE A 94 18.13 -11.83 14.39
N LYS A 95 18.46 -12.60 13.35
CA LYS A 95 19.14 -12.05 12.16
C LYS A 95 18.24 -11.08 11.40
N ALA A 96 16.94 -11.37 11.34
CA ALA A 96 15.98 -10.44 10.76
C ALA A 96 15.93 -9.12 11.54
N ALA A 97 15.86 -9.17 12.88
CA ALA A 97 15.90 -7.98 13.72
C ALA A 97 17.19 -7.18 13.50
N ASP A 98 18.34 -7.85 13.49
CA ASP A 98 19.65 -7.24 13.27
C ASP A 98 19.72 -6.50 11.94
N CYS A 99 19.32 -7.15 10.84
CA CYS A 99 19.22 -6.52 9.51
C CYS A 99 18.29 -5.29 9.51
N TYR A 100 17.16 -5.36 10.22
CA TYR A 100 16.25 -4.21 10.34
C TYR A 100 16.87 -3.06 11.13
N TYR A 101 17.63 -3.33 12.20
CA TYR A 101 18.38 -2.30 12.92
C TYR A 101 19.42 -1.63 12.02
N HIS A 102 20.18 -2.40 11.25
CA HIS A 102 21.13 -1.86 10.26
C HIS A 102 20.42 -0.95 9.25
N ALA A 103 19.31 -1.40 8.67
CA ALA A 103 18.52 -0.59 7.74
C ALA A 103 18.05 0.75 8.36
N ILE A 104 17.62 0.73 9.63
CA ILE A 104 17.23 1.95 10.37
C ILE A 104 18.44 2.88 10.57
N VAL A 105 19.59 2.35 10.98
CA VAL A 105 20.80 3.17 11.21
C VAL A 105 21.17 3.97 9.97
N PHE A 106 21.17 3.34 8.79
CA PHE A 106 21.49 4.01 7.53
C PHE A 106 20.47 5.09 7.13
N ALA A 107 19.17 4.88 7.34
CA ALA A 107 18.16 5.79 6.81
C ALA A 107 17.54 6.77 7.80
N ARG A 108 17.67 6.54 9.12
CA ARG A 108 16.99 7.35 10.15
C ARG A 108 17.28 8.84 10.01
N ASP A 109 18.53 9.22 9.78
CA ASP A 109 18.89 10.64 9.67
C ASP A 109 18.35 11.29 8.40
N LEU A 110 18.22 10.52 7.31
CA LEU A 110 17.63 11.00 6.06
C LEU A 110 16.13 11.33 6.20
N THR A 111 15.47 10.89 7.27
CA THR A 111 14.06 11.24 7.56
C THR A 111 13.86 12.66 8.08
N LYS A 112 14.94 13.32 8.54
CA LYS A 112 14.93 14.70 9.04
C LYS A 112 14.65 15.69 7.92
N ASN A 113 14.12 16.86 8.26
CA ASN A 113 13.83 17.90 7.26
C ASN A 113 15.16 18.48 6.72
N PRO A 114 15.47 18.39 5.41
CA PRO A 114 16.72 18.93 4.87
C PRO A 114 16.85 20.44 5.06
N ASP A 115 15.74 21.18 5.18
CA ASP A 115 15.75 22.62 5.42
C ASP A 115 16.24 22.98 6.84
N HIS A 116 16.08 22.06 7.81
CA HIS A 116 16.53 22.23 9.20
C HIS A 116 17.86 21.54 9.49
N TYR A 117 18.25 20.56 8.66
CA TYR A 117 19.45 19.73 8.81
C TYR A 117 20.24 19.65 7.50
N PRO A 118 20.76 20.78 6.98
CA PRO A 118 21.43 20.84 5.69
C PRO A 118 22.74 20.04 5.62
N GLU A 119 23.36 19.73 6.76
CA GLU A 119 24.60 18.96 6.86
C GLU A 119 24.48 17.51 6.36
N ILE A 120 23.25 16.97 6.33
CA ILE A 120 22.96 15.60 5.86
C ILE A 120 22.99 15.52 4.31
N LYS A 121 22.79 16.66 3.63
CA LYS A 121 22.87 16.80 2.17
C LYS A 121 21.92 15.90 1.36
N HIS A 122 20.74 15.61 1.88
CA HIS A 122 19.68 14.90 1.16
C HIS A 122 18.60 15.85 0.62
N THR A 123 17.88 15.38 -0.38
CA THR A 123 16.75 16.06 -1.02
C THR A 123 15.41 15.72 -0.32
N GLN A 124 14.37 16.52 -0.54
CA GLN A 124 13.01 16.20 -0.05
C GLN A 124 12.48 14.88 -0.63
N PHE A 125 12.90 14.51 -1.85
CA PHE A 125 12.55 13.23 -2.46
C PHE A 125 13.18 12.05 -1.73
N GLU A 126 14.48 12.14 -1.42
CA GLU A 126 15.20 11.12 -0.64
C GLU A 126 14.65 11.02 0.78
N ARG A 127 14.28 12.14 1.41
CA ARG A 127 13.58 12.16 2.70
C ARG A 127 12.29 11.34 2.65
N GLY A 128 11.44 11.58 1.64
CA GLY A 128 10.19 10.83 1.48
C GLY A 128 10.44 9.33 1.35
N LYS A 129 11.42 8.92 0.54
CA LYS A 129 11.81 7.50 0.43
C LYS A 129 12.35 6.93 1.73
N ALA A 130 13.18 7.68 2.46
CA ALA A 130 13.72 7.25 3.75
C ALA A 130 12.59 7.07 4.79
N GLN A 131 11.60 7.97 4.81
CA GLN A 131 10.42 7.86 5.66
C GLN A 131 9.60 6.61 5.33
N GLU A 132 9.25 6.39 4.06
CA GLU A 132 8.52 5.19 3.60
C GLU A 132 9.28 3.90 3.94
N MET A 133 10.61 3.91 3.79
CA MET A 133 11.48 2.77 4.10
C MET A 133 11.51 2.50 5.61
N CYS A 134 11.82 3.52 6.44
CA CYS A 134 11.86 3.41 7.89
C CYS A 134 10.51 2.99 8.47
N GLU A 135 9.39 3.57 8.00
CA GLU A 135 8.04 3.18 8.38
C GLU A 135 7.84 1.67 8.18
N SER A 136 8.22 1.16 7.01
CA SER A 136 8.11 -0.26 6.68
C SER A 136 9.02 -1.14 7.53
N VAL A 137 10.26 -0.70 7.84
CA VAL A 137 11.22 -1.47 8.65
C VAL A 137 10.78 -1.50 10.12
N PHE A 138 10.41 -0.38 10.71
CA PHE A 138 9.88 -0.31 12.08
C PHE A 138 8.62 -1.17 12.23
N THR A 139 7.73 -1.12 11.24
CA THR A 139 6.57 -2.01 11.20
C THR A 139 7.01 -3.46 11.26
N ASN A 140 7.95 -3.90 10.41
CA ASN A 140 8.46 -5.28 10.38
C ASN A 140 9.21 -5.70 11.65
N LEU A 141 10.00 -4.80 12.24
CA LEU A 141 10.68 -5.04 13.51
C LEU A 141 9.68 -5.30 14.64
N ALA A 142 8.58 -4.54 14.72
CA ALA A 142 7.50 -4.80 15.68
C ALA A 142 6.88 -6.20 15.52
N LEU A 143 6.78 -6.71 14.28
CA LEU A 143 6.31 -8.08 14.03
C LEU A 143 7.34 -9.13 14.46
N VAL A 144 8.63 -8.90 14.23
CA VAL A 144 9.70 -9.77 14.72
C VAL A 144 9.64 -9.86 16.24
N GLN A 145 9.54 -8.73 16.93
CA GLN A 145 9.45 -8.64 18.39
C GLN A 145 8.18 -9.33 18.91
N LEU A 146 7.03 -9.13 18.26
CA LEU A 146 5.80 -9.86 18.61
C LEU A 146 5.97 -11.39 18.46
N LYS A 147 6.58 -11.86 17.37
CA LYS A 147 6.82 -13.30 17.17
C LYS A 147 7.83 -13.87 18.18
N TYR A 148 8.93 -13.16 18.42
CA TYR A 148 9.95 -13.58 19.37
C TYR A 148 9.40 -13.63 20.80
N GLY A 149 8.70 -12.59 21.25
CA GLY A 149 8.04 -12.57 22.56
C GLY A 149 6.99 -13.69 22.73
N ASN A 150 6.34 -14.12 21.65
CA ASN A 150 5.44 -15.28 21.68
C ASN A 150 6.16 -16.64 21.70
N SER A 151 7.43 -16.71 21.28
CA SER A 151 8.25 -17.92 21.37
C SER A 151 8.93 -18.10 22.73
N LEU A 152 9.01 -17.04 23.53
CA LEU A 152 9.54 -17.09 24.88
C LEU A 152 8.52 -17.71 25.85
N ASP A 153 9.03 -18.38 26.88
CA ASP A 153 8.20 -18.90 27.97
C ASP A 153 7.41 -17.77 28.65
N LYS A 154 6.19 -18.09 29.11
CA LYS A 154 5.32 -17.09 29.74
C LYS A 154 5.94 -16.46 30.99
N GLU A 155 6.76 -17.22 31.69
CA GLU A 155 7.46 -16.82 32.92
C GLU A 155 8.80 -16.11 32.66
N SER A 156 9.24 -16.02 31.40
CA SER A 156 10.51 -15.37 31.07
C SER A 156 10.45 -13.87 31.36
N ALA A 157 11.41 -13.39 32.17
CA ALA A 157 11.58 -11.96 32.46
C ALA A 157 11.95 -11.11 31.22
N GLU A 158 12.40 -11.75 30.14
CA GLU A 158 12.73 -11.09 28.87
C GLU A 158 11.48 -10.80 28.03
N ARG A 159 10.45 -11.65 28.12
CA ARG A 159 9.22 -11.57 27.34
C ARG A 159 8.53 -10.20 27.40
N PRO A 160 8.26 -9.59 28.57
CA PRO A 160 7.67 -8.26 28.63
C PRO A 160 8.60 -7.17 28.07
N LYS A 161 9.93 -7.32 28.16
CA LYS A 161 10.88 -6.35 27.59
C LYS A 161 10.80 -6.34 26.06
N VAL A 162 10.79 -7.53 25.45
CA VAL A 162 10.64 -7.69 24.00
C VAL A 162 9.34 -7.07 23.49
N PHE A 163 8.23 -7.30 24.20
CA PHE A 163 6.95 -6.70 23.82
C PHE A 163 6.93 -5.18 23.94
N ARG A 164 7.56 -4.60 24.97
CA ARG A 164 7.69 -3.14 25.09
C ARG A 164 8.52 -2.53 23.96
N GLU A 165 9.59 -3.19 23.53
CA GLU A 165 10.34 -2.79 22.33
C GLU A 165 9.49 -2.94 21.05
N GLY A 166 8.63 -3.96 20.99
CA GLY A 166 7.58 -4.13 19.98
C GLY A 166 6.65 -2.92 19.85
N ILE A 167 6.13 -2.44 20.98
CA ILE A 167 5.26 -1.25 21.05
C ILE A 167 6.00 0.00 20.62
N LYS A 168 7.26 0.16 21.04
CA LYS A 168 8.12 1.28 20.65
C LYS A 168 8.33 1.30 19.14
N SER A 169 8.71 0.16 18.55
CA SER A 169 8.91 0.03 17.10
C SER A 169 7.64 0.34 16.32
N ALA A 170 6.48 -0.20 16.73
CA ALA A 170 5.22 0.12 16.10
C ALA A 170 4.86 1.62 16.23
N SER A 171 5.16 2.22 17.38
CA SER A 171 4.90 3.65 17.61
C SER A 171 5.82 4.55 16.78
N GLU A 172 7.08 4.18 16.56
CA GLU A 172 7.96 4.91 15.63
C GLU A 172 7.43 4.88 14.19
N ALA A 173 6.91 3.74 13.72
CA ALA A 173 6.23 3.67 12.42
C ALA A 173 5.00 4.61 12.38
N LEU A 174 4.22 4.69 13.46
CA LEU A 174 3.04 5.55 13.56
C LEU A 174 3.37 7.05 13.65
N LYS A 175 4.56 7.43 14.11
CA LYS A 175 5.04 8.82 14.02
C LYS A 175 5.28 9.26 12.58
N MET A 176 5.68 8.33 11.71
CA MET A 176 5.89 8.58 10.28
C MET A 176 4.56 8.55 9.51
N ASN A 177 3.71 7.58 9.83
CA ASN A 177 2.39 7.43 9.24
C ASN A 177 1.39 6.98 10.31
N SER A 178 0.62 7.94 10.82
CA SER A 178 -0.37 7.72 11.88
C SER A 178 -1.50 6.75 11.49
N ASN A 179 -1.66 6.49 10.19
CA ASN A 179 -2.68 5.60 9.62
C ASN A 179 -2.10 4.27 9.13
N ASN A 180 -0.86 3.91 9.51
CA ASN A 180 -0.29 2.62 9.15
C ASN A 180 -1.05 1.48 9.87
N ALA A 181 -1.98 0.86 9.13
CA ALA A 181 -2.84 -0.21 9.66
C ALA A 181 -2.05 -1.42 10.20
N LYS A 182 -0.90 -1.76 9.60
CA LYS A 182 -0.06 -2.86 10.07
C LYS A 182 0.60 -2.53 11.41
N ALA A 183 1.07 -1.30 11.59
CA ALA A 183 1.67 -0.85 12.84
C ALA A 183 0.62 -0.74 13.96
N LEU A 184 -0.56 -0.15 13.68
CA LEU A 184 -1.69 -0.11 14.61
C LEU A 184 -2.10 -1.52 15.07
N PHE A 185 -2.30 -2.44 14.12
CA PHE A 185 -2.65 -3.83 14.44
C PHE A 185 -1.57 -4.52 15.28
N ARG A 186 -0.29 -4.37 14.92
CA ARG A 186 0.82 -4.99 15.66
C ARG A 186 0.92 -4.45 17.08
N ARG A 187 0.77 -3.13 17.27
CA ARG A 187 0.76 -2.51 18.60
C ARG A 187 -0.40 -3.01 19.45
N ALA A 188 -1.62 -3.03 18.90
CA ALA A 188 -2.80 -3.57 19.57
C ALA A 188 -2.63 -5.06 19.93
N ALA A 189 -2.07 -5.87 19.03
CA ALA A 189 -1.81 -7.29 19.28
C ALA A 189 -0.82 -7.51 20.43
N ILE A 190 0.25 -6.70 20.50
CA ILE A 190 1.22 -6.76 21.59
C ILE A 190 0.59 -6.32 22.92
N ASN A 191 -0.12 -5.19 22.94
CA ASN A 191 -0.82 -4.69 24.12
C ASN A 191 -1.82 -5.73 24.65
N ALA A 192 -2.56 -6.42 23.77
CA ALA A 192 -3.47 -7.50 24.15
C ALA A 192 -2.76 -8.72 24.76
N VAL A 193 -1.50 -8.99 24.39
CA VAL A 193 -0.71 -10.04 25.05
C VAL A 193 -0.26 -9.58 26.43
N LEU A 194 0.29 -8.37 26.55
CA LEU A 194 0.72 -7.81 27.84
C LEU A 194 -0.44 -7.69 28.84
N ALA A 195 -1.64 -7.31 28.38
CA ALA A 195 -2.81 -7.15 29.22
C ALA A 195 -3.24 -8.44 29.95
N LYS A 196 -2.91 -9.62 29.39
CA LYS A 196 -3.25 -10.92 30.02
C LYS A 196 -2.42 -11.20 31.27
N ASP A 197 -1.21 -10.66 31.32
CA ASP A 197 -0.22 -10.92 32.36
C ASP A 197 -0.08 -9.71 33.32
N ALA A 198 -0.83 -8.62 33.09
CA ALA A 198 -0.75 -7.36 33.83
C ALA A 198 -1.79 -7.24 34.97
N ALA A 199 -1.54 -6.33 35.91
CA ALA A 199 -2.54 -5.97 36.92
C ALA A 199 -3.78 -5.34 36.28
N ASN A 200 -4.95 -5.45 36.91
CA ASN A 200 -6.24 -5.05 36.32
C ASN A 200 -6.25 -3.61 35.76
N SER A 201 -5.66 -2.64 36.47
CA SER A 201 -5.59 -1.25 36.00
C SER A 201 -4.71 -1.06 34.77
N GLU A 202 -3.53 -1.70 34.73
CA GLU A 202 -2.64 -1.69 33.57
C GLU A 202 -3.26 -2.44 32.38
N ALA A 203 -3.90 -3.59 32.63
CA ALA A 203 -4.62 -4.35 31.61
C ALA A 203 -5.74 -3.54 30.97
N GLN A 204 -6.52 -2.78 31.76
CA GLN A 204 -7.55 -1.90 31.24
C GLN A 204 -6.98 -0.79 30.34
N ALA A 205 -5.86 -0.17 30.73
CA ALA A 205 -5.18 0.83 29.91
C ALA A 205 -4.71 0.26 28.57
N LEU A 206 -4.04 -0.90 28.59
CA LEU A 206 -3.58 -1.60 27.38
C LEU A 206 -4.74 -2.01 26.46
N CYS A 207 -5.85 -2.48 27.03
CA CYS A 207 -7.06 -2.81 26.27
C CYS A 207 -7.70 -1.56 25.65
N ALA A 208 -7.74 -0.43 26.37
CA ALA A 208 -8.26 0.84 25.85
C ALA A 208 -7.42 1.37 24.68
N GLU A 209 -6.09 1.32 24.80
CA GLU A 209 -5.18 1.67 23.70
C GLU A 209 -5.33 0.73 22.50
N SER A 210 -5.40 -0.58 22.74
CA SER A 210 -5.61 -1.58 21.68
C SER A 210 -6.92 -1.34 20.94
N LYS A 211 -7.99 -1.04 21.67
CA LYS A 211 -9.30 -0.69 21.09
C LYS A 211 -9.18 0.57 20.24
N ALA A 212 -8.52 1.62 20.73
CA ALA A 212 -8.33 2.86 19.97
C ALA A 212 -7.56 2.62 18.66
N ASP A 213 -6.51 1.80 18.70
CA ASP A 213 -5.73 1.44 17.52
C ASP A 213 -6.54 0.63 16.51
N LEU A 214 -7.29 -0.38 16.96
CA LEU A 214 -8.13 -1.19 16.08
C LEU A 214 -9.28 -0.37 15.48
N MET A 215 -9.86 0.57 16.23
CA MET A 215 -10.87 1.48 15.70
C MET A 215 -10.32 2.34 14.56
N LYS A 216 -9.07 2.83 14.66
CA LYS A 216 -8.41 3.55 13.56
C LYS A 216 -8.16 2.68 12.32
N VAL A 217 -7.91 1.38 12.50
CA VAL A 217 -7.77 0.44 11.37
C VAL A 217 -9.11 0.26 10.63
N ILE A 218 -10.21 0.30 11.36
CA ILE A 218 -11.56 0.05 10.85
C ILE A 218 -12.22 1.33 10.32
N GLU A 219 -11.76 2.51 10.74
CA GLU A 219 -12.31 3.81 10.39
C GLU A 219 -12.40 4.01 8.87
N GLU A 220 -13.59 4.33 8.40
CA GLU A 220 -13.81 4.61 6.98
C GLU A 220 -13.24 5.99 6.65
N LYS A 221 -12.26 6.04 5.74
CA LYS A 221 -11.72 7.30 5.23
C LYS A 221 -12.69 7.90 4.22
N ASP A 222 -13.23 9.08 4.53
CA ASP A 222 -13.95 9.88 3.56
C ASP A 222 -12.98 10.49 2.55
N LEU A 223 -13.12 10.10 1.28
CA LEU A 223 -12.20 10.51 0.21
C LEU A 223 -12.50 11.89 -0.35
N LEU A 224 -13.72 12.40 -0.14
CA LEU A 224 -14.16 13.69 -0.67
C LEU A 224 -14.54 14.70 0.42
N GLY A 225 -14.69 14.25 1.66
CA GLY A 225 -15.06 15.10 2.81
C GLY A 225 -16.56 15.40 2.90
N ASP A 226 -17.37 14.86 1.98
CA ASP A 226 -18.82 15.01 1.92
C ASP A 226 -19.58 13.72 2.28
N GLY A 227 -18.86 12.67 2.70
CA GLY A 227 -19.38 11.35 3.04
C GLY A 227 -19.83 10.52 1.84
N SER A 228 -19.69 11.02 0.61
CA SER A 228 -20.26 10.39 -0.59
C SER A 228 -19.43 9.23 -1.14
N VAL A 229 -18.12 9.22 -0.84
CA VAL A 229 -17.20 8.12 -1.17
C VAL A 229 -16.34 7.83 0.05
N ARG A 230 -16.68 6.77 0.78
CA ARG A 230 -15.91 6.33 1.95
C ARG A 230 -15.15 5.06 1.65
N LYS A 231 -13.93 4.95 2.17
CA LYS A 231 -13.00 3.85 1.94
C LYS A 231 -12.62 3.20 3.25
N GLN A 232 -12.84 1.89 3.36
CA GLN A 232 -12.27 1.05 4.39
C GLN A 232 -11.28 0.09 3.75
N GLN A 233 -9.99 0.27 4.02
CA GLN A 233 -8.97 -0.58 3.45
C GLN A 233 -8.99 -1.97 4.10
N VAL A 234 -9.10 -3.02 3.29
CA VAL A 234 -9.13 -4.42 3.75
C VAL A 234 -7.73 -5.04 3.66
N SER A 235 -7.03 -4.78 2.56
CA SER A 235 -5.65 -5.21 2.34
C SER A 235 -4.88 -4.10 1.65
N ALA A 236 -3.67 -3.79 2.15
CA ALA A 236 -2.77 -2.86 1.49
C ALA A 236 -2.30 -3.42 0.14
N GLY A 237 -2.16 -2.55 -0.85
CA GLY A 237 -1.49 -2.87 -2.11
C GLY A 237 0.03 -2.80 -1.97
N ASP A 238 0.70 -2.64 -3.09
CA ASP A 238 2.16 -2.54 -3.20
C ASP A 238 2.73 -1.21 -2.67
N GLY A 239 1.88 -0.22 -2.38
CA GLY A 239 2.30 1.10 -1.91
C GLY A 239 2.90 1.99 -3.03
N GLY A 240 2.91 1.52 -4.28
CA GLY A 240 3.51 2.24 -5.39
C GLY A 240 2.72 3.50 -5.75
N LYS A 241 3.42 4.61 -5.98
CA LYS A 241 2.85 5.79 -6.67
C LYS A 241 2.65 5.43 -8.13
N TRP A 242 1.41 5.07 -8.48
CA TRP A 242 1.05 4.72 -9.84
C TRP A 242 0.32 5.85 -10.57
N LEU A 243 -0.40 6.71 -9.85
CA LEU A 243 -1.25 7.73 -10.45
C LEU A 243 -0.42 8.88 -11.04
N ASN A 244 -0.60 9.15 -12.33
CA ASN A 244 -0.26 10.42 -12.95
C ASN A 244 -1.55 11.25 -13.13
N GLU A 245 -1.57 12.48 -12.60
CA GLU A 245 -2.72 13.38 -12.70
C GLU A 245 -3.07 13.73 -14.15
N ASP A 246 -2.10 13.71 -15.07
CA ASP A 246 -2.32 13.96 -16.49
C ASP A 246 -3.30 12.96 -17.11
N TRP A 247 -3.35 11.72 -16.60
CA TRP A 247 -4.28 10.69 -17.08
C TRP A 247 -5.74 11.01 -16.77
N LEU A 248 -5.99 11.89 -15.79
CA LEU A 248 -7.34 12.34 -15.44
C LEU A 248 -7.88 13.34 -16.45
N ASN A 249 -6.99 14.00 -17.20
CA ASN A 249 -7.39 14.90 -18.26
C ASN A 249 -7.83 14.10 -19.48
N TRP A 250 -9.14 14.09 -19.75
CA TRP A 250 -9.70 13.43 -20.92
C TRP A 250 -9.10 13.92 -22.25
N LYS A 251 -8.54 15.13 -22.30
CA LYS A 251 -7.86 15.67 -23.49
C LYS A 251 -6.37 15.36 -23.56
N ALA A 252 -5.76 14.81 -22.51
CA ALA A 252 -4.35 14.44 -22.54
C ALA A 252 -4.10 13.34 -23.59
N GLY A 253 -2.95 13.42 -24.27
CA GLY A 253 -2.52 12.40 -25.24
C GLY A 253 -2.22 11.05 -24.60
N THR A 254 -1.97 11.02 -23.29
CA THR A 254 -1.66 9.82 -22.52
C THR A 254 -2.91 9.33 -21.78
N LYS A 255 -3.17 8.02 -21.83
CA LYS A 255 -4.31 7.37 -21.15
C LYS A 255 -3.83 6.23 -20.27
N CYS A 256 -4.60 5.94 -19.23
CA CYS A 256 -4.36 4.82 -18.34
C CYS A 256 -5.59 3.92 -18.27
N VAL A 257 -5.42 2.65 -18.61
CA VAL A 257 -6.45 1.63 -18.47
C VAL A 257 -6.26 0.94 -17.13
N VAL A 258 -7.28 0.98 -16.28
CA VAL A 258 -7.28 0.30 -14.98
C VAL A 258 -8.10 -0.98 -15.06
N HIS A 259 -7.64 -2.01 -14.36
CA HIS A 259 -8.31 -3.29 -14.25
C HIS A 259 -8.69 -3.53 -12.78
N LEU A 260 -9.98 -3.76 -12.53
CA LEU A 260 -10.53 -3.98 -11.20
C LEU A 260 -11.24 -5.33 -11.13
N ALA A 261 -11.23 -5.93 -9.94
CA ALA A 261 -12.19 -6.94 -9.53
C ALA A 261 -13.16 -6.33 -8.51
N VAL A 262 -14.47 -6.35 -8.82
CA VAL A 262 -15.51 -5.77 -7.96
C VAL A 262 -16.35 -6.90 -7.38
N HIS A 263 -16.33 -7.04 -6.07
CA HIS A 263 -17.13 -7.99 -5.31
C HIS A 263 -18.33 -7.29 -4.68
N ILE A 264 -19.49 -7.94 -4.77
CA ILE A 264 -20.76 -7.43 -4.27
C ILE A 264 -21.05 -8.11 -2.94
N ALA A 265 -21.23 -7.32 -1.88
CA ALA A 265 -21.76 -7.85 -0.63
C ALA A 265 -23.18 -8.39 -0.87
N GLY A 266 -23.40 -9.68 -0.61
CA GLY A 266 -24.72 -10.31 -0.72
C GLY A 266 -25.05 -10.98 -2.06
N SER A 267 -24.20 -10.91 -3.09
CA SER A 267 -24.42 -11.71 -4.32
C SER A 267 -23.94 -13.16 -4.14
N PHE A 268 -24.58 -13.90 -3.24
CA PHE A 268 -24.34 -15.33 -3.10
C PHE A 268 -25.11 -16.07 -4.19
N ILE A 269 -24.39 -16.61 -5.17
CA ILE A 269 -24.97 -17.62 -6.06
C ILE A 269 -25.16 -18.87 -5.20
N LYS A 270 -26.41 -19.36 -5.08
CA LYS A 270 -26.73 -20.58 -4.33
C LYS A 270 -25.73 -21.69 -4.70
N GLY A 271 -24.96 -22.16 -3.72
CA GLY A 271 -23.97 -23.23 -3.89
C GLY A 271 -22.50 -22.80 -4.02
N ARG A 272 -22.18 -21.50 -4.02
CA ARG A 272 -20.79 -21.02 -3.88
C ARG A 272 -20.61 -20.28 -2.54
N SER A 273 -19.56 -20.65 -1.81
CA SER A 273 -19.19 -20.00 -0.55
C SER A 273 -18.68 -18.57 -0.74
N GLU A 274 -18.21 -18.23 -1.95
CA GLU A 274 -17.64 -16.92 -2.25
C GLU A 274 -18.32 -16.22 -3.44
N PRO A 275 -18.62 -14.91 -3.34
CA PRO A 275 -19.17 -14.14 -4.44
C PRO A 275 -18.14 -14.05 -5.58
N THR A 276 -18.56 -14.45 -6.78
CA THR A 276 -17.71 -14.36 -7.97
C THR A 276 -17.51 -12.89 -8.34
N PRO A 277 -16.28 -12.37 -8.44
CA PRO A 277 -16.03 -10.98 -8.77
C PRO A 277 -16.45 -10.64 -10.20
N ALA A 278 -16.93 -9.40 -10.39
CA ALA A 278 -17.06 -8.79 -11.71
C ALA A 278 -15.72 -8.14 -12.09
N TYR A 279 -15.12 -8.58 -13.20
CA TYR A 279 -13.90 -7.98 -13.71
C TYR A 279 -14.22 -6.86 -14.69
N VAL A 280 -13.71 -5.66 -14.40
CA VAL A 280 -14.01 -4.45 -15.17
C VAL A 280 -12.71 -3.77 -15.57
N SER A 281 -12.65 -3.31 -16.82
CA SER A 281 -11.52 -2.55 -17.34
C SER A 281 -12.04 -1.27 -17.98
N PHE A 282 -11.45 -0.12 -17.63
CA PHE A 282 -11.86 1.18 -18.16
C PHE A 282 -10.71 2.18 -18.19
N ILE A 283 -10.89 3.25 -18.95
CA ILE A 283 -9.94 4.36 -19.01
C ILE A 283 -10.19 5.24 -17.78
N LEU A 284 -9.16 5.49 -16.98
CA LEU A 284 -9.27 6.34 -15.80
C LEU A 284 -9.71 7.76 -16.20
N GLY A 285 -10.72 8.30 -15.54
CA GLY A 285 -11.30 9.61 -15.85
C GLY A 285 -12.34 9.62 -16.99
N ASP A 286 -12.64 8.47 -17.60
CA ASP A 286 -13.67 8.37 -18.63
C ASP A 286 -15.07 8.62 -18.02
N PRO A 287 -15.91 9.49 -18.64
CA PRO A 287 -17.28 9.75 -18.19
C PRO A 287 -18.20 8.53 -18.24
N ASP A 288 -17.81 7.45 -18.91
CA ASP A 288 -18.55 6.19 -18.94
C ASP A 288 -18.48 5.39 -17.65
N MET A 289 -17.53 5.70 -16.76
CA MET A 289 -17.42 5.10 -15.44
C MET A 289 -17.94 6.04 -14.37
N HIS A 290 -18.50 5.47 -13.30
CA HIS A 290 -18.96 6.25 -12.16
C HIS A 290 -17.85 7.13 -11.59
N GLU A 291 -18.18 8.37 -11.26
CA GLU A 291 -17.24 9.31 -10.64
C GLU A 291 -16.70 8.75 -9.31
N GLY A 292 -17.58 8.16 -8.49
CA GLY A 292 -17.20 7.51 -7.24
C GLY A 292 -16.15 6.42 -7.43
N VAL A 293 -16.30 5.59 -8.48
CA VAL A 293 -15.34 4.53 -8.80
C VAL A 293 -14.00 5.12 -9.25
N ASN A 294 -14.02 6.19 -10.06
CA ASN A 294 -12.79 6.89 -10.42
C ASN A 294 -12.06 7.43 -9.17
N VAL A 295 -12.76 8.06 -8.24
CA VAL A 295 -12.20 8.54 -6.96
C VAL A 295 -11.65 7.38 -6.13
N ALA A 296 -12.41 6.28 -6.03
CA ALA A 296 -12.01 5.08 -5.30
C ALA A 296 -10.68 4.54 -5.84
N VAL A 297 -10.59 4.27 -7.15
CA VAL A 297 -9.37 3.71 -7.76
C VAL A 297 -8.17 4.62 -7.57
N LYS A 298 -8.32 5.95 -7.75
CA LYS A 298 -7.22 6.92 -7.50
C LYS A 298 -6.63 6.80 -6.10
N SER A 299 -7.45 6.45 -5.12
CA SER A 299 -7.03 6.31 -3.72
C SER A 299 -6.34 4.96 -3.43
N MET A 300 -6.34 4.03 -4.38
CA MET A 300 -5.81 2.68 -4.21
C MET A 300 -4.38 2.57 -4.74
N THR A 301 -3.67 1.54 -4.29
CA THR A 301 -2.40 1.06 -4.85
C THR A 301 -2.58 -0.31 -5.49
N LYS A 302 -1.65 -0.74 -6.36
CA LYS A 302 -1.83 -2.00 -7.08
C LYS A 302 -1.84 -3.18 -6.10
N GLY A 303 -2.76 -4.11 -6.28
CA GLY A 303 -3.02 -5.23 -5.37
C GLY A 303 -3.82 -4.85 -4.12
N GLU A 304 -4.20 -3.59 -3.95
CA GLU A 304 -5.00 -3.16 -2.80
C GLU A 304 -6.42 -3.70 -2.90
N VAL A 305 -6.98 -4.07 -1.74
CA VAL A 305 -8.38 -4.45 -1.58
C VAL A 305 -9.03 -3.52 -0.58
N ALA A 306 -10.14 -2.89 -0.93
CA ALA A 306 -10.86 -1.99 -0.03
C ALA A 306 -12.37 -2.12 -0.21
N ASN A 307 -13.10 -1.95 0.89
CA ASN A 307 -14.54 -1.74 0.86
C ASN A 307 -14.79 -0.26 0.64
N PHE A 308 -15.58 0.06 -0.38
CA PHE A 308 -16.01 1.42 -0.66
C PHE A 308 -17.50 1.53 -0.44
N THR A 309 -17.91 2.55 0.30
CA THR A 309 -19.30 2.94 0.42
C THR A 309 -19.54 4.16 -0.46
N PHE A 310 -20.43 4.02 -1.43
CA PHE A 310 -20.79 5.07 -2.39
C PHE A 310 -22.22 5.52 -2.17
N THR A 311 -22.48 6.82 -2.26
CA THR A 311 -23.84 7.32 -2.42
C THR A 311 -24.31 7.16 -3.86
N SER A 312 -25.63 7.07 -4.06
CA SER A 312 -26.25 6.95 -5.39
C SER A 312 -25.84 8.08 -6.34
N GLN A 313 -25.65 9.29 -5.83
CA GLN A 313 -25.21 10.46 -6.61
C GLN A 313 -23.83 10.25 -7.25
N ARG A 314 -22.91 9.55 -6.58
CA ARG A 314 -21.56 9.26 -7.09
C ARG A 314 -21.53 8.09 -8.08
N LEU A 315 -22.66 7.39 -8.23
CA LEU A 315 -22.84 6.25 -9.13
C LEU A 315 -23.85 6.56 -10.26
N SER A 316 -23.67 7.69 -10.94
CA SER A 316 -24.62 8.23 -11.93
C SER A 316 -24.39 7.80 -13.39
N ALA A 317 -23.21 7.28 -13.74
CA ALA A 317 -22.88 6.88 -15.11
C ALA A 317 -23.79 5.74 -15.66
N SER A 318 -24.27 5.90 -16.90
CA SER A 318 -25.29 5.05 -17.54
C SER A 318 -24.78 4.33 -18.80
N SER A 319 -23.50 3.92 -18.79
CA SER A 319 -22.87 3.22 -19.92
C SER A 319 -23.23 1.72 -19.94
N SER A 320 -22.94 1.00 -21.03
CA SER A 320 -23.10 -0.47 -21.01
C SER A 320 -22.09 -1.15 -20.08
N LEU A 321 -20.99 -0.48 -19.75
CA LEU A 321 -20.00 -0.97 -18.79
C LEU A 321 -20.56 -0.94 -17.37
N THR A 322 -21.25 0.14 -16.97
CA THR A 322 -21.84 0.24 -15.63
C THR A 322 -23.02 -0.72 -15.43
N LYS A 323 -23.63 -1.23 -16.51
CA LYS A 323 -24.63 -2.32 -16.43
C LYS A 323 -24.04 -3.65 -15.96
N LEU A 324 -22.72 -3.85 -16.06
CA LEU A 324 -22.02 -5.02 -15.53
C LEU A 324 -21.74 -4.89 -14.03
N LEU A 325 -21.86 -3.68 -13.48
CA LEU A 325 -21.65 -3.42 -12.06
C LEU A 325 -22.94 -3.65 -11.26
N PRO A 326 -22.83 -3.96 -9.97
CA PRO A 326 -23.97 -3.96 -9.05
C PRO A 326 -24.84 -2.71 -9.18
N LYS A 327 -26.17 -2.91 -9.27
CA LYS A 327 -27.13 -1.81 -9.18
C LYS A 327 -27.19 -1.28 -7.74
N VAL A 328 -27.19 0.04 -7.61
CA VAL A 328 -27.39 0.71 -6.31
C VAL A 328 -28.82 0.45 -5.84
N GLN A 329 -28.96 -0.01 -4.59
CA GLN A 329 -30.25 -0.14 -3.92
C GLN A 329 -30.31 0.90 -2.79
N GLY A 330 -31.25 1.84 -2.86
CA GLY A 330 -31.37 2.93 -1.88
C GLY A 330 -30.35 4.05 -2.08
N ASP A 331 -30.01 4.73 -0.98
CA ASP A 331 -29.21 5.97 -1.01
C ASP A 331 -27.70 5.71 -1.06
N SER A 332 -27.26 4.53 -0.62
CA SER A 332 -25.86 4.13 -0.64
C SER A 332 -25.69 2.64 -0.90
N CYS A 333 -24.50 2.24 -1.36
CA CYS A 333 -24.14 0.83 -1.49
C CYS A 333 -22.65 0.64 -1.21
N SER A 334 -22.30 -0.57 -0.75
CA SER A 334 -20.92 -0.93 -0.40
C SER A 334 -20.36 -1.98 -1.35
N TRP A 335 -19.23 -1.67 -1.98
CA TRP A 335 -18.55 -2.56 -2.92
C TRP A 335 -17.16 -2.90 -2.40
N ARG A 336 -16.77 -4.17 -2.48
CA ARG A 336 -15.38 -4.56 -2.23
C ARG A 336 -14.62 -4.56 -3.55
N ILE A 337 -13.67 -3.64 -3.69
CA ILE A 337 -12.91 -3.45 -4.92
C ILE A 337 -11.46 -3.91 -4.68
N GLU A 338 -10.93 -4.69 -5.62
CA GLU A 338 -9.52 -5.06 -5.70
C GLU A 338 -8.91 -4.42 -6.96
N PHE A 339 -7.84 -3.64 -6.76
CA PHE A 339 -7.13 -2.99 -7.86
C PHE A 339 -6.05 -3.92 -8.42
N GLN A 340 -6.35 -4.61 -9.52
CA GLN A 340 -5.48 -5.67 -10.06
C GLN A 340 -4.20 -5.12 -10.68
N LYS A 341 -4.36 -4.21 -11.65
CA LYS A 341 -3.26 -3.64 -12.44
C LYS A 341 -3.75 -2.44 -13.23
N PHE A 342 -2.80 -1.69 -13.76
CA PHE A 342 -3.03 -0.64 -14.76
C PHE A 342 -2.08 -0.84 -15.94
N VAL A 343 -2.44 -0.26 -17.08
CA VAL A 343 -1.63 -0.25 -18.31
C VAL A 343 -1.68 1.16 -18.87
N THR A 344 -0.51 1.76 -19.11
CA THR A 344 -0.42 3.09 -19.72
C THR A 344 -0.41 2.99 -21.24
N TRP A 345 -0.71 4.10 -21.91
CA TRP A 345 -0.64 4.16 -23.37
C TRP A 345 0.79 3.96 -23.86
N GLU A 346 1.77 4.46 -23.12
CA GLU A 346 3.20 4.23 -23.37
C GLU A 346 3.56 2.74 -23.27
N ASP A 347 2.99 2.00 -22.32
CA ASP A 347 3.18 0.55 -22.22
C ASP A 347 2.58 -0.20 -23.41
N LEU A 348 1.49 0.32 -23.96
CA LEU A 348 0.85 -0.24 -25.17
C LEU A 348 1.66 0.10 -26.43
N ASP A 349 2.17 1.34 -26.53
CA ASP A 349 2.92 1.84 -27.67
C ASP A 349 4.35 1.26 -27.73
N ARG A 350 5.07 1.20 -26.59
CA ARG A 350 6.45 0.66 -26.53
C ARG A 350 6.52 -0.84 -26.73
N ASN A 351 5.48 -1.58 -26.33
CA ASN A 351 5.36 -3.01 -26.70
C ASN A 351 5.05 -3.21 -28.20
N GLY A 352 4.77 -2.13 -28.94
CA GLY A 352 4.55 -2.11 -30.39
C GLY A 352 5.81 -2.14 -31.24
N GLU A 353 7.02 -2.02 -30.66
CA GLU A 353 8.27 -2.26 -31.41
C GLU A 353 8.43 -3.73 -31.86
N ARG A 354 7.56 -4.65 -31.43
CA ARG A 354 7.25 -5.89 -32.17
C ARG A 354 5.92 -5.71 -32.92
N GLN A 355 6.03 -5.21 -34.15
CA GLN A 355 4.99 -4.80 -35.12
C GLN A 355 3.85 -5.81 -35.47
N GLY A 356 3.54 -6.82 -34.64
CA GLY A 356 2.51 -7.82 -34.94
C GLY A 356 1.35 -7.92 -33.94
N TRP A 357 1.54 -7.53 -32.68
CA TRP A 357 0.57 -7.88 -31.62
C TRP A 357 -0.31 -6.72 -31.15
N VAL A 358 0.07 -5.48 -31.44
CA VAL A 358 -0.72 -4.29 -31.11
C VAL A 358 -1.98 -4.22 -31.97
N GLU A 359 -1.90 -4.53 -33.27
CA GLU A 359 -3.08 -4.66 -34.13
C GLU A 359 -4.03 -5.77 -33.65
N VAL A 360 -3.51 -6.91 -33.17
CA VAL A 360 -4.35 -8.03 -32.71
C VAL A 360 -5.04 -7.70 -31.39
N ARG A 361 -4.35 -7.09 -30.41
CA ARG A 361 -4.97 -6.72 -29.13
C ARG A 361 -5.87 -5.50 -29.22
N LEU A 362 -5.54 -4.52 -30.06
CA LEU A 362 -6.41 -3.38 -30.34
C LEU A 362 -7.61 -3.79 -31.20
N ALA A 363 -7.46 -4.75 -32.11
CA ALA A 363 -8.60 -5.38 -32.79
C ALA A 363 -9.44 -6.18 -31.79
N ILE A 364 -8.87 -6.86 -30.80
CA ILE A 364 -9.64 -7.53 -29.74
C ILE A 364 -10.39 -6.54 -28.84
N LEU A 365 -9.79 -5.39 -28.50
CA LEU A 365 -10.46 -4.31 -27.77
C LEU A 365 -11.56 -3.65 -28.61
N GLY A 366 -11.29 -3.39 -29.88
CA GLY A 366 -12.27 -2.85 -30.83
C GLY A 366 -13.41 -3.83 -31.13
N LEU A 367 -13.12 -5.12 -31.33
CA LEU A 367 -14.12 -6.18 -31.45
C LEU A 367 -14.90 -6.33 -30.15
N GLY A 368 -14.24 -6.26 -28.99
CA GLY A 368 -14.89 -6.23 -27.68
C GLY A 368 -15.92 -5.10 -27.61
N LEU A 369 -15.52 -3.86 -27.89
CA LEU A 369 -16.40 -2.70 -27.90
C LEU A 369 -17.57 -2.85 -28.88
N VAL A 370 -17.35 -3.45 -30.05
CA VAL A 370 -18.43 -3.75 -31.02
C VAL A 370 -19.35 -4.85 -30.49
N THR A 371 -18.83 -5.94 -29.92
CA THR A 371 -19.63 -7.04 -29.34
C THR A 371 -20.46 -6.59 -28.13
N PHE A 372 -20.02 -5.57 -27.40
CA PHE A 372 -20.77 -4.96 -26.29
C PHE A 372 -21.65 -3.76 -26.72
N GLY A 373 -21.89 -3.59 -28.02
CA GLY A 373 -22.81 -2.58 -28.56
C GLY A 373 -22.32 -1.13 -28.44
N GLN A 374 -21.02 -0.90 -28.30
CA GLN A 374 -20.40 0.43 -28.19
C GLN A 374 -19.77 0.90 -29.51
N GLU A 375 -20.51 0.77 -30.61
CA GLU A 375 -20.04 1.03 -31.98
C GLU A 375 -19.54 2.47 -32.20
N ARG A 376 -20.19 3.47 -31.58
CA ARG A 376 -19.73 4.87 -31.65
C ARG A 376 -18.38 5.09 -30.99
N LYS A 377 -18.06 4.36 -29.92
CA LYS A 377 -16.79 4.47 -29.22
C LYS A 377 -15.71 3.68 -29.90
N ALA A 378 -16.01 2.47 -30.39
CA ALA A 378 -15.13 1.79 -31.31
C ALA A 378 -14.79 2.71 -32.49
N SER A 379 -15.78 3.39 -33.08
CA SER A 379 -15.56 4.34 -34.18
C SER A 379 -14.71 5.55 -33.78
N ASN A 380 -15.00 6.23 -32.66
CA ASN A 380 -14.18 7.35 -32.19
C ASN A 380 -12.75 6.92 -31.80
N TYR A 381 -12.61 5.72 -31.24
CA TYR A 381 -11.32 5.10 -30.90
C TYR A 381 -10.50 4.84 -32.17
N TYR A 382 -11.12 4.24 -33.20
CA TYR A 382 -10.49 4.07 -34.52
C TYR A 382 -10.19 5.41 -35.20
N ARG A 383 -11.02 6.44 -35.00
CA ARG A 383 -10.82 7.79 -35.56
C ARG A 383 -9.63 8.50 -34.91
N ASN A 384 -9.47 8.39 -33.59
CA ASN A 384 -8.33 8.94 -32.87
C ASN A 384 -7.03 8.19 -33.20
N LEU A 385 -7.10 6.87 -33.44
CA LEU A 385 -5.97 6.08 -33.95
C LEU A 385 -5.48 6.55 -35.32
N GLN A 386 -6.39 6.96 -36.22
CA GLN A 386 -6.04 7.49 -37.54
C GLN A 386 -5.45 8.91 -37.51
N ALA A 387 -5.63 9.65 -36.41
CA ALA A 387 -5.06 10.99 -36.24
C ALA A 387 -3.57 10.96 -35.81
N VAL A 388 -3.04 9.79 -35.47
CA VAL A 388 -1.61 9.60 -35.18
C VAL A 388 -0.85 9.45 -36.50
N PRO A 389 0.13 10.32 -36.81
CA PRO A 389 0.86 10.25 -38.08
C PRO A 389 1.71 8.97 -38.12
N LEU A 390 1.27 8.00 -38.92
CA LEU A 390 2.03 6.77 -39.17
C LEU A 390 3.22 7.05 -40.12
N PRO A 391 4.37 6.36 -39.95
CA PRO A 391 5.44 6.39 -40.94
C PRO A 391 4.91 5.93 -42.31
N LYS A 392 5.31 6.61 -43.38
CA LYS A 392 4.79 6.42 -44.77
C LYS A 392 5.02 5.01 -45.36
N SER A 393 5.61 4.07 -44.63
CA SER A 393 6.05 2.76 -45.13
C SER A 393 5.02 1.62 -45.00
N THR A 394 3.82 1.83 -44.47
CA THR A 394 2.80 0.77 -44.35
C THR A 394 1.42 1.21 -44.84
N LEU A 395 1.16 0.98 -46.13
CA LEU A 395 -0.12 1.27 -46.78
C LEU A 395 -0.70 0.00 -47.42
N LYS A 396 -1.30 -0.88 -46.59
CA LYS A 396 -2.22 -1.96 -47.03
C LYS A 396 -3.31 -2.23 -45.98
N CYS A 397 -4.11 -1.22 -45.64
CA CYS A 397 -5.33 -1.44 -44.83
C CYS A 397 -6.55 -0.68 -45.38
N SER A 398 -6.75 -0.70 -46.69
CA SER A 398 -7.89 -0.05 -47.36
C SER A 398 -9.17 -0.90 -47.42
N LYS A 399 -9.12 -2.19 -47.07
CA LYS A 399 -10.27 -3.10 -47.23
C LYS A 399 -11.26 -3.12 -46.06
N LEU A 400 -10.88 -2.69 -44.85
CA LEU A 400 -11.81 -2.66 -43.70
C LEU A 400 -12.77 -1.47 -43.77
N HIS A 401 -12.35 -0.34 -44.35
CA HIS A 401 -13.16 0.88 -44.45
C HIS A 401 -14.40 0.70 -45.36
N SER A 402 -14.28 -0.12 -46.42
CA SER A 402 -15.39 -0.45 -47.32
C SER A 402 -16.48 -1.30 -46.65
N TYR A 403 -16.19 -1.98 -45.54
CA TYR A 403 -17.16 -2.84 -44.86
C TYR A 403 -18.06 -2.05 -43.90
N CYS A 404 -17.59 -0.91 -43.37
CA CYS A 404 -18.36 -0.08 -42.44
C CYS A 404 -19.18 1.02 -43.09
N GLN A 405 -18.93 1.37 -44.36
CA GLN A 405 -19.62 2.47 -45.03
C GLN A 405 -20.76 2.07 -45.98
N GLY A 406 -21.04 0.78 -46.16
CA GLY A 406 -22.09 0.37 -47.08
C GLY A 406 -22.65 -1.01 -46.84
N ARG A 407 -23.74 -1.09 -46.06
CA ARG A 407 -24.89 -1.98 -46.27
C ARG A 407 -25.97 -1.70 -45.23
N GLN A 408 -27.21 -1.63 -45.70
CA GLN A 408 -28.40 -1.30 -44.92
C GLN A 408 -29.16 -2.53 -44.39
N ASP A 409 -28.64 -3.76 -44.54
CA ASP A 409 -29.32 -4.97 -44.07
C ASP A 409 -28.36 -5.95 -43.37
N PRO A 410 -28.76 -6.56 -42.23
CA PRO A 410 -27.93 -7.53 -41.51
C PRO A 410 -28.06 -8.95 -42.11
N PRO A 411 -26.96 -9.66 -42.43
CA PRO A 411 -27.03 -11.09 -42.72
C PRO A 411 -27.00 -11.93 -41.43
N LYS A 412 -27.64 -13.09 -41.50
CA LYS A 412 -27.77 -14.07 -40.41
C LYS A 412 -26.41 -14.60 -39.93
N TYR A 413 -26.23 -14.61 -38.62
CA TYR A 413 -25.03 -14.98 -37.87
C TYR A 413 -24.80 -16.51 -37.79
N GLU A 414 -24.32 -17.15 -38.86
CA GLU A 414 -23.77 -18.52 -38.74
C GLU A 414 -22.45 -18.74 -39.51
N ALA A 415 -22.22 -18.02 -40.62
CA ALA A 415 -21.05 -18.29 -41.46
C ALA A 415 -19.70 -17.70 -40.96
N ALA A 416 -19.72 -16.73 -40.05
CA ALA A 416 -18.50 -16.05 -39.59
C ALA A 416 -17.71 -16.84 -38.51
N TRP A 417 -18.34 -17.83 -37.87
CA TRP A 417 -17.72 -18.59 -36.77
C TRP A 417 -16.75 -19.69 -37.25
N LEU A 418 -16.96 -20.24 -38.44
CA LEU A 418 -16.13 -21.36 -38.94
C LEU A 418 -14.81 -20.92 -39.58
N GLY A 419 -14.69 -19.65 -40.01
CA GLY A 419 -13.46 -19.14 -40.63
C GLY A 419 -12.34 -18.81 -39.63
N LEU A 420 -12.66 -18.57 -38.36
CA LEU A 420 -11.70 -18.07 -37.37
C LEU A 420 -10.98 -19.17 -36.56
N TRP A 421 -11.58 -20.37 -36.45
CA TRP A 421 -10.94 -21.52 -35.78
C TRP A 421 -9.80 -22.14 -36.60
N GLY A 422 -9.74 -21.89 -37.91
CA GLY A 422 -8.66 -22.37 -38.77
C GLY A 422 -7.33 -21.60 -38.65
N LEU A 423 -7.31 -20.45 -37.96
CA LEU A 423 -6.15 -19.55 -37.86
C LEU A 423 -5.39 -19.66 -36.52
N VAL A 424 -5.84 -20.49 -35.58
CA VAL A 424 -5.26 -20.58 -34.21
C VAL A 424 -4.69 -21.98 -33.90
N CYS A 425 -4.16 -22.69 -34.90
CA CYS A 425 -3.48 -23.96 -34.64
C CYS A 425 -2.24 -24.15 -35.52
N PRO A 426 -1.03 -24.01 -34.97
CA PRO A 426 0.14 -24.68 -35.52
C PRO A 426 0.69 -25.72 -34.54
N LEU A 427 1.01 -26.90 -35.10
CA LEU A 427 1.69 -28.08 -34.51
C LEU A 427 0.73 -28.97 -33.68
N GLY A 428 0.39 -30.20 -34.04
CA GLY A 428 1.08 -31.20 -34.84
C GLY A 428 1.09 -32.50 -34.03
N TRP A 429 0.01 -33.30 -34.11
CA TRP A 429 0.02 -34.67 -33.57
C TRP A 429 -0.88 -35.60 -34.39
N CYS A 430 -0.25 -36.29 -35.32
CA CYS A 430 -0.65 -37.57 -35.91
C CYS A 430 0.67 -38.37 -35.98
N GLY A 431 0.81 -39.59 -35.51
CA GLY A 431 -0.06 -40.50 -34.78
C GLY A 431 0.79 -41.69 -34.34
N LEU A 432 0.17 -42.70 -33.74
CA LEU A 432 0.53 -44.11 -33.88
C LEU A 432 -0.56 -44.94 -33.18
N SER A 433 -1.43 -45.52 -34.00
CA SER A 433 -2.16 -46.73 -33.67
C SER A 433 -1.24 -47.93 -33.92
N GLY A 434 -1.31 -48.95 -33.06
CA GLY A 434 -0.62 -50.21 -33.30
C GLY A 434 -0.82 -51.22 -32.16
N SER A 435 -1.83 -52.08 -32.35
CA SER A 435 -2.13 -53.37 -31.66
C SER A 435 -2.70 -53.30 -30.24
#